data_AF-A0A971Z713-F1
#
_entry.id   AF-A0A971Z713-F1
#
_cell.length_a   1.000
_cell.length_b   1.000
_cell.length_c   1.000
_cell.angle_alpha   90.00
_cell.angle_beta   90.00
_cell.angle_gamma   90.00
#
_symmetry.space_group_name_H-M   'P 1'
#
loop_
_entity.id
_entity.type
_entity.pdbx_description
1 polymer ?
#
loop_
_entity_poly.entity_id
_entity_poly.type
_entity_poly.pdbx_seq_one_letter_code
_entity_poly.pdbx_strand_id
1 'polypeptide(L)'
;MVKKNIIGLLVLIFAFSILTGCGAYDNGGFDLSSEIVMVTREEGSGTRGAFVELTGIEEKGDDGTKTDRTTKEAITQMKTDTVLSSVSGEKYAIGYVSTGSLNDTVKALKIDGVAPKTENIKSGDYKLARPFNIATKDEISELAQDFIDFIMSKEGQEVVAESYISIDDNAAPYSGTKPSGKIVVAGSSSVTPVKEKLREAYLEINPNATIEDQQSD
;
A
#
# COMPACT_ATOMS: atom_id res chain seq x y z
N MET A 1 17.85 32.36 35.83
CA MET A 1 17.64 32.85 34.45
C MET A 1 16.45 32.07 33.89
N VAL A 2 15.27 32.69 33.89
CA VAL A 2 14.00 32.08 33.48
C VAL A 2 13.94 32.07 31.96
N LYS A 3 13.86 30.89 31.33
CA LYS A 3 13.49 30.79 29.90
C LYS A 3 12.07 30.27 29.82
N LYS A 4 11.18 31.17 29.39
CA LYS A 4 9.76 30.96 29.11
C LYS A 4 9.57 29.85 28.07
N ASN A 5 8.69 28.90 28.39
CA ASN A 5 8.10 27.99 27.41
C ASN A 5 7.11 28.77 26.55
N ILE A 6 7.35 28.84 25.24
CA ILE A 6 6.36 29.31 24.27
C ILE A 6 5.74 28.05 23.65
N ILE A 7 4.52 27.77 24.07
CA ILE A 7 3.62 26.81 23.43
C ILE A 7 3.23 27.41 22.08
N GLY A 8 3.81 26.90 21.01
CA GLY A 8 3.41 27.20 19.64
C GLY A 8 2.22 26.33 19.26
N LEU A 9 1.00 26.84 19.48
CA LEU A 9 -0.21 26.29 18.89
C LEU A 9 -0.17 26.57 17.38
N LEU A 10 0.27 25.60 16.59
CA LEU A 10 0.25 25.71 15.13
C LEU A 10 -1.13 25.26 14.65
N VAL A 11 -2.09 26.19 14.68
CA VAL A 11 -3.37 26.04 14.00
C VAL A 11 -3.10 26.06 12.50
N LEU A 12 -3.07 24.88 11.89
CA LEU A 12 -3.04 24.74 10.44
C LEU A 12 -4.41 25.16 9.91
N ILE A 13 -4.51 26.43 9.50
CA ILE A 13 -5.69 26.95 8.80
C ILE A 13 -5.75 26.20 7.45
N PHE A 14 -6.63 25.20 7.36
CA PHE A 14 -7.04 24.63 6.07
C PHE A 14 -7.75 25.75 5.29
N ALA A 15 -7.02 26.42 4.40
CA ALA A 15 -7.60 27.30 3.42
C ALA A 15 -8.39 26.44 2.42
N PHE A 16 -9.70 26.33 2.66
CA PHE A 16 -10.66 25.73 1.74
C PHE A 16 -10.53 26.42 0.37
N SER A 17 -9.90 25.75 -0.59
CA SER A 17 -9.99 26.14 -1.99
C SER A 17 -11.37 25.71 -2.49
N ILE A 18 -12.21 26.71 -2.76
CA ILE A 18 -13.59 26.57 -3.19
C ILE A 18 -13.62 25.78 -4.50
N LEU A 19 -14.14 24.56 -4.46
CA LEU A 19 -14.45 23.79 -5.66
C LEU A 19 -15.77 24.32 -6.24
N THR A 20 -15.69 25.24 -7.21
CA THR A 20 -16.86 25.68 -7.99
C THR A 20 -17.17 24.62 -9.05
N GLY A 21 -17.99 23.64 -8.67
CA GLY A 21 -18.64 22.73 -9.61
C GLY A 21 -20.09 23.16 -9.81
N CYS A 22 -20.37 23.97 -10.83
CA CYS A 22 -21.75 24.15 -11.31
C CYS A 22 -22.15 22.92 -12.10
N GLY A 23 -23.02 22.10 -11.52
CA GLY A 23 -23.71 20.99 -12.17
C GLY A 23 -24.92 20.64 -11.32
N ALA A 24 -26.10 21.12 -11.74
CA ALA A 24 -27.35 20.92 -11.02
C ALA A 24 -27.78 19.45 -11.04
N TYR A 25 -27.71 18.80 -9.87
CA TYR A 25 -28.57 17.68 -9.47
C TYR A 25 -28.85 17.84 -7.98
N ASP A 26 -30.06 18.30 -7.66
CA ASP A 26 -30.57 18.41 -6.29
C ASP A 26 -31.14 17.05 -5.87
N ASN A 27 -30.55 16.45 -4.83
CA ASN A 27 -31.01 15.27 -4.10
C ASN A 27 -30.25 15.25 -2.76
N GLY A 28 -30.78 15.91 -1.72
CA GLY A 28 -30.30 15.79 -0.33
C GLY A 28 -28.77 15.79 -0.19
N GLY A 29 -28.18 16.96 -0.42
CA GLY A 29 -26.72 17.17 -0.51
C GLY A 29 -25.91 16.49 0.59
N PHE A 30 -24.63 16.24 0.30
CA PHE A 30 -23.68 15.77 1.31
C PHE A 30 -23.62 16.80 2.44
N ASP A 31 -24.03 16.39 3.65
CA ASP A 31 -24.04 17.28 4.80
C ASP A 31 -22.65 17.33 5.44
N LEU A 32 -22.00 18.49 5.32
CA LEU A 32 -20.67 18.74 5.87
C LEU A 32 -20.64 18.78 7.40
N SER A 33 -21.81 18.78 8.07
CA SER A 33 -21.91 18.72 9.54
C SER A 33 -22.08 17.31 10.09
N SER A 34 -22.33 16.32 9.23
CA SER A 34 -22.40 14.93 9.63
C SER A 34 -21.01 14.40 10.03
N GLU A 35 -20.99 13.49 11.02
CA GLU A 35 -19.75 12.90 11.53
C GLU A 35 -19.12 11.97 10.48
N ILE A 36 -17.79 12.04 10.36
CA ILE A 36 -17.03 11.15 9.47
C ILE A 36 -16.83 9.81 10.16
N VAL A 37 -17.33 8.75 9.54
CA VAL A 37 -17.12 7.37 10.03
C VAL A 37 -15.77 6.87 9.52
N MET A 38 -14.75 6.89 10.38
CA MET A 38 -13.44 6.39 10.02
C MET A 38 -13.41 4.86 10.05
N VAL A 39 -12.97 4.25 8.95
CA VAL A 39 -12.74 2.81 8.81
C VAL A 39 -11.24 2.60 8.71
N THR A 40 -10.68 1.81 9.62
CA THR A 40 -9.25 1.50 9.70
C THR A 40 -8.99 0.00 9.59
N ARG A 41 -7.74 -0.38 9.37
CA ARG A 41 -7.29 -1.77 9.36
C ARG A 41 -6.79 -2.22 10.73
N GLU A 42 -6.76 -3.52 10.94
CA GLU A 42 -6.24 -4.17 12.13
C GLU A 42 -4.76 -3.83 12.40
N GLU A 43 -4.36 -3.89 13.67
CA GLU A 43 -2.93 -3.84 14.03
C GLU A 43 -2.18 -5.00 13.38
N GLY A 44 -0.95 -4.74 12.90
CA GLY A 44 -0.19 -5.69 12.09
C GLY A 44 -0.57 -5.71 10.60
N SER A 45 -1.62 -5.00 10.19
CA SER A 45 -1.92 -4.84 8.76
C SER A 45 -0.81 -4.05 8.07
N GLY A 46 -0.17 -4.66 7.07
CA GLY A 46 0.81 -3.97 6.23
C GLY A 46 0.25 -2.72 5.53
N THR A 47 -1.05 -2.70 5.22
CA THR A 47 -1.74 -1.53 4.64
C THR A 47 -1.91 -0.42 5.67
N ARG A 48 -2.25 -0.74 6.93
CA ARG A 48 -2.30 0.23 8.03
C ARG A 48 -0.93 0.86 8.25
N GLY A 49 0.09 0.02 8.45
CA GLY A 49 1.46 0.48 8.69
C GLY A 49 1.92 1.45 7.61
N ALA A 50 1.72 1.09 6.34
CA ALA A 50 2.03 1.97 5.23
C ALA A 50 1.25 3.29 5.27
N PHE A 51 -0.06 3.22 5.51
CA PHE A 51 -0.92 4.40 5.51
C PHE A 51 -0.49 5.37 6.62
N VAL A 52 -0.39 4.90 7.87
CA VAL A 52 -0.08 5.76 9.01
C VAL A 52 1.32 6.37 8.92
N GLU A 53 2.28 5.64 8.38
CA GLU A 53 3.64 6.13 8.12
C GLU A 53 3.63 7.21 7.02
N LEU A 54 3.01 6.93 5.88
CA LEU A 54 3.02 7.83 4.72
C LEU A 54 2.19 9.10 4.94
N THR A 55 1.15 9.04 5.77
CA THR A 55 0.34 10.22 6.12
C THR A 55 0.86 10.98 7.34
N GLY A 56 1.87 10.45 8.05
CA GLY A 56 2.39 11.03 9.29
C GLY A 56 1.44 10.90 10.50
N ILE A 57 0.50 9.96 10.46
CA ILE A 57 -0.33 9.61 11.63
C ILE A 57 0.51 8.81 12.64
N GLU A 58 1.47 8.01 12.16
CA GLU A 58 2.50 7.44 13.02
C GLU A 58 3.56 8.49 13.31
N GLU A 59 3.70 8.84 14.59
CA GLU A 59 4.72 9.76 15.06
C GLU A 59 5.92 8.96 15.59
N LYS A 60 7.14 9.38 15.21
CA LYS A 60 8.37 8.82 15.75
C LYS A 60 8.93 9.73 16.83
N GLY A 61 9.05 9.22 18.06
CA GLY A 61 9.70 9.91 19.18
C GLY A 61 11.22 9.99 19.01
N ASP A 62 11.86 10.86 19.79
CA ASP A 62 13.32 11.05 19.77
C ASP A 62 14.10 9.77 20.14
N ASP A 63 13.47 8.86 20.89
CA ASP A 63 13.99 7.55 21.29
C ASP A 63 13.77 6.46 20.21
N GLY A 64 13.17 6.83 19.08
CA GLY A 64 12.84 5.93 17.99
C GLY A 64 11.54 5.15 18.15
N THR A 65 10.80 5.37 19.25
CA THR A 65 9.47 4.75 19.44
C THR A 65 8.49 5.28 18.41
N LYS A 66 7.69 4.38 17.83
CA LYS A 66 6.63 4.69 16.88
C LYS A 66 5.28 4.67 17.60
N THR A 67 4.51 5.75 17.51
CA THR A 67 3.18 5.87 18.09
C THR A 67 2.16 6.11 16.99
N ASP A 68 1.33 5.12 16.71
CA ASP A 68 0.18 5.26 15.81
C ASP A 68 -0.91 6.12 16.47
N ARG A 69 -1.23 7.28 15.88
CA ARG A 69 -2.26 8.22 16.35
C ARG A 69 -3.64 8.00 15.70
N THR A 70 -3.88 6.86 15.06
CA THR A 70 -5.21 6.51 14.56
C THR A 70 -6.24 6.64 15.69
N THR A 71 -7.37 7.32 15.42
CA THR A 71 -8.41 7.49 16.44
C THR A 71 -8.92 6.15 16.95
N LYS A 72 -9.25 6.11 18.25
CA LYS A 72 -9.86 4.92 18.88
C LYS A 72 -11.32 4.71 18.48
N GLU A 73 -11.94 5.73 17.88
CA GLU A 73 -13.32 5.69 17.40
C GLU A 73 -13.43 5.05 16.00
N ALA A 74 -12.30 4.79 15.33
CA ALA A 74 -12.31 4.17 14.01
C ALA A 74 -12.81 2.72 14.08
N ILE A 75 -13.68 2.37 13.14
CA ILE A 75 -14.17 1.01 12.96
C ILE A 75 -13.03 0.17 12.36
N THR A 76 -12.56 -0.82 13.10
CA THR A 76 -11.48 -1.69 12.67
C THR A 76 -12.02 -2.83 11.81
N GLN A 77 -11.44 -3.00 10.62
CA GLN A 77 -11.76 -4.06 9.66
C GLN A 77 -10.53 -4.91 9.38
N MET A 78 -10.72 -6.23 9.29
CA MET A 78 -9.61 -7.19 9.11
C MET A 78 -9.25 -7.47 7.65
N LYS A 79 -10.14 -7.13 6.70
CA LYS A 79 -10.00 -7.48 5.28
C LYS A 79 -10.27 -6.28 4.40
N THR A 80 -9.61 -6.25 3.25
CA THR A 80 -9.82 -5.20 2.25
C THR A 80 -11.28 -5.13 1.79
N ASP A 81 -11.91 -6.28 1.53
CA ASP A 81 -13.31 -6.34 1.09
C ASP A 81 -14.29 -5.80 2.14
N THR A 82 -13.97 -5.98 3.43
CA THR A 82 -14.83 -5.45 4.50
C THR A 82 -14.65 -3.95 4.68
N VAL A 83 -13.45 -3.39 4.44
CA VAL A 83 -13.26 -1.94 4.32
C VAL A 83 -14.08 -1.37 3.16
N LEU A 84 -13.98 -1.96 1.96
CA LEU A 84 -14.74 -1.53 0.77
C LEU A 84 -16.25 -1.58 1.03
N SER A 85 -16.73 -2.68 1.61
CA SER A 85 -18.15 -2.85 1.95
C SER A 85 -18.62 -1.81 2.96
N SER A 86 -17.85 -1.58 4.04
CA SER A 86 -18.17 -0.55 5.04
C SER A 86 -18.24 0.85 4.44
N VAL A 87 -17.26 1.22 3.61
CA VAL A 87 -17.24 2.54 2.95
C VAL A 87 -18.38 2.68 1.94
N SER A 88 -18.68 1.63 1.17
CA SER A 88 -19.79 1.67 0.20
C SER A 88 -21.17 1.74 0.86
N GLY A 89 -21.32 1.17 2.06
CA GLY A 89 -22.58 1.08 2.78
C GLY A 89 -22.90 2.27 3.69
N GLU A 90 -21.92 3.13 3.97
CA GLU A 90 -22.06 4.28 4.88
C GLU A 90 -21.67 5.58 4.16
N LYS A 91 -22.62 6.49 3.98
CA LYS A 91 -22.47 7.72 3.17
C LYS A 91 -21.34 8.61 3.66
N TYR A 92 -21.10 8.64 4.98
CA TYR A 92 -20.08 9.47 5.60
C TYR A 92 -18.81 8.70 5.99
N ALA A 93 -18.64 7.47 5.50
CA ALA A 93 -17.46 6.68 5.80
C ALA A 93 -16.26 7.04 4.92
N ILE A 94 -15.07 6.96 5.53
CA ILE A 94 -13.79 7.05 4.84
C ILE A 94 -12.88 5.92 5.32
N GLY A 95 -12.15 5.32 4.39
CA GLY A 95 -11.16 4.28 4.68
C GLY A 95 -10.05 4.28 3.65
N TYR A 96 -9.11 3.36 3.82
CA TYR A 96 -7.96 3.20 2.92
C TYR A 96 -7.78 1.73 2.52
N VAL A 97 -7.41 1.52 1.26
CA VAL A 97 -7.14 0.20 0.66
C VAL A 97 -5.97 0.32 -0.31
N SER A 98 -5.35 -0.80 -0.64
CA SER A 98 -4.38 -0.86 -1.75
C SER A 98 -5.06 -0.49 -3.07
N THR A 99 -4.36 0.20 -3.96
CA THR A 99 -4.90 0.67 -5.24
C THR A 99 -5.40 -0.46 -6.13
N GLY A 100 -4.73 -1.62 -6.14
CA GLY A 100 -5.17 -2.81 -6.87
C GLY A 100 -6.48 -3.43 -6.38
N SER A 101 -7.00 -3.00 -5.22
CA SER A 101 -8.29 -3.46 -4.69
C SER A 101 -9.42 -2.46 -4.93
N LEU A 102 -9.15 -1.30 -5.52
CA LEU A 102 -10.19 -0.33 -5.86
C LEU A 102 -11.14 -0.92 -6.90
N ASN A 103 -12.42 -0.57 -6.76
CA ASN A 103 -13.47 -0.95 -7.68
C ASN A 103 -14.53 0.17 -7.73
N ASP A 104 -15.59 -0.03 -8.53
CA ASP A 104 -16.62 0.98 -8.78
C ASP A 104 -17.62 1.18 -7.62
N THR A 105 -17.51 0.43 -6.51
CA THR A 105 -18.42 0.59 -5.35
C THR A 105 -18.01 1.71 -4.41
N VAL A 106 -16.79 2.24 -4.57
CA VAL A 106 -16.24 3.32 -3.75
C VAL A 106 -15.61 4.40 -4.63
N LYS A 107 -15.48 5.61 -4.09
CA LYS A 107 -14.83 6.73 -4.78
C LYS A 107 -13.43 6.95 -4.24
N ALA A 108 -12.42 6.76 -5.07
CA ALA A 108 -11.04 7.12 -4.73
C ALA A 108 -10.88 8.65 -4.65
N LEU A 109 -10.30 9.12 -3.54
CA LEU A 109 -9.99 10.54 -3.35
C LEU A 109 -8.65 10.91 -4.00
N LYS A 110 -8.56 12.16 -4.42
CA LYS A 110 -7.28 12.76 -4.84
C LYS A 110 -6.55 13.24 -3.60
N ILE A 111 -5.24 13.05 -3.57
CA ILE A 111 -4.35 13.61 -2.54
C ILE A 111 -3.56 14.74 -3.20
N ASP A 112 -3.65 15.95 -2.65
CA ASP A 112 -3.03 17.16 -3.22
C ASP A 112 -3.38 17.40 -4.70
N GLY A 113 -4.61 17.04 -5.08
CA GLY A 113 -5.09 17.16 -6.47
C GLY A 113 -4.65 16.03 -7.41
N VAL A 114 -3.82 15.09 -6.96
CA VAL A 114 -3.32 13.96 -7.73
C VAL A 114 -4.16 12.71 -7.48
N ALA A 115 -4.59 12.04 -8.55
CA ALA A 115 -5.37 10.80 -8.46
C ALA A 115 -4.45 9.57 -8.28
N PRO A 116 -4.89 8.51 -7.58
CA PRO A 116 -4.13 7.26 -7.38
C PRO A 116 -4.13 6.39 -8.65
N LYS A 117 -3.52 6.87 -9.72
CA LYS A 117 -3.41 6.17 -11.00
C LYS A 117 -2.01 5.62 -11.19
N THR A 118 -1.89 4.53 -11.95
CA THR A 118 -0.60 3.91 -12.33
C THR A 118 0.39 4.93 -12.88
N GLU A 119 -0.04 5.82 -13.79
CA GLU A 119 0.79 6.88 -14.36
C GLU A 119 1.39 7.81 -13.28
N ASN A 120 0.56 8.28 -12.34
CA ASN A 120 0.96 9.20 -11.28
C ASN A 120 1.81 8.53 -10.20
N ILE A 121 1.62 7.23 -9.99
CA ILE A 121 2.42 6.45 -9.04
C ILE A 121 3.80 6.17 -9.65
N LYS A 122 3.87 5.78 -10.93
CA LYS A 122 5.14 5.57 -11.66
C LYS A 122 5.94 6.87 -11.80
N SER A 123 5.29 8.02 -11.99
CA SER A 123 5.97 9.33 -12.02
C SER A 123 6.40 9.83 -10.63
N GLY A 124 5.83 9.26 -9.57
CA GLY A 124 6.03 9.72 -8.19
C GLY A 124 5.19 10.94 -7.80
N ASP A 125 4.25 11.38 -8.63
CA ASP A 125 3.34 12.49 -8.31
C ASP A 125 2.36 12.11 -7.20
N TYR A 126 1.88 10.86 -7.19
CA TYR A 126 1.03 10.35 -6.12
C TYR A 126 1.88 9.84 -4.95
N LYS A 127 1.87 10.57 -3.82
CA LYS A 127 2.81 10.37 -2.70
C LYS A 127 2.48 9.22 -1.77
N LEU A 128 1.24 8.75 -1.74
CA LEU A 128 0.84 7.60 -0.92
C LEU A 128 1.12 6.27 -1.65
N ALA A 129 2.39 6.04 -1.95
CA ALA A 129 2.90 4.83 -2.58
C ALA A 129 4.25 4.44 -1.97
N ARG A 130 4.56 3.14 -1.99
CA ARG A 130 5.86 2.63 -1.53
C ARG A 130 6.33 1.51 -2.46
N PRO A 131 7.66 1.39 -2.69
CA PRO A 131 8.20 0.29 -3.45
C PRO A 131 8.19 -1.01 -2.63
N PHE A 132 8.05 -2.13 -3.33
CA PHE A 132 8.37 -3.45 -2.78
C PHE A 132 9.76 -3.82 -3.23
N ASN A 133 10.70 -3.85 -2.29
CA ASN A 133 12.11 -4.07 -2.56
C ASN A 133 12.48 -5.53 -2.31
N ILE A 134 13.38 -6.05 -3.15
CA ILE A 134 14.10 -7.29 -2.91
C ILE A 134 15.48 -6.93 -2.37
N ALA A 135 15.89 -7.55 -1.27
CA ALA A 135 17.21 -7.39 -0.70
C ALA A 135 17.92 -8.74 -0.68
N THR A 136 19.19 -8.75 -1.09
CA THR A 136 20.04 -9.95 -1.12
C THR A 136 21.30 -9.70 -0.32
N LYS A 137 22.01 -10.78 0.03
CA LYS A 137 23.40 -10.67 0.48
C LYS A 137 24.30 -10.45 -0.74
N ASP A 138 25.56 -10.10 -0.49
CA ASP A 138 26.56 -9.88 -1.55
C ASP A 138 26.76 -11.12 -2.44
N GLU A 139 26.75 -12.31 -1.83
CA GLU A 139 26.77 -13.58 -2.57
C GLU A 139 25.34 -14.11 -2.75
N ILE A 140 24.89 -14.20 -4.00
CA ILE A 140 23.60 -14.76 -4.39
C ILE A 140 23.78 -16.14 -5.02
N SER A 141 22.96 -17.11 -4.63
CA SER A 141 22.96 -18.43 -5.27
C SER A 141 22.35 -18.35 -6.66
N GLU A 142 22.73 -19.28 -7.56
CA GLU A 142 22.15 -19.36 -8.90
C GLU A 142 20.62 -19.44 -8.86
N LEU A 143 20.06 -20.24 -7.95
CA LEU A 143 18.60 -20.35 -7.77
C LEU A 143 17.96 -19.04 -7.28
N ALA A 144 18.61 -18.30 -6.37
CA ALA A 144 18.08 -17.02 -5.92
C ALA A 144 18.12 -15.97 -7.03
N GLN A 145 19.21 -15.93 -7.82
CA GLN A 145 19.31 -15.02 -8.96
C GLN A 145 18.26 -15.35 -10.03
N ASP A 146 18.10 -16.63 -10.37
CA ASP A 146 17.11 -17.10 -11.35
C ASP A 146 15.66 -16.80 -10.91
N PHE A 147 15.37 -16.88 -9.61
CA PHE A 147 14.08 -16.43 -9.07
C PHE A 147 13.91 -14.91 -9.18
N ILE A 148 14.94 -14.11 -8.91
CA ILE A 148 14.89 -12.65 -9.13
C ILE A 148 14.69 -12.33 -10.60
N ASP A 149 15.40 -13.02 -11.50
CA ASP A 149 15.28 -12.84 -12.94
C ASP A 149 13.86 -13.17 -13.43
N PHE A 150 13.21 -14.18 -12.84
CA PHE A 150 11.79 -14.45 -13.05
C PHE A 150 10.90 -13.30 -12.56
N ILE A 151 11.11 -12.79 -11.34
CA ILE A 151 10.31 -11.67 -10.82
C ILE A 151 10.42 -10.45 -11.74
N MET A 152 11.61 -10.22 -12.30
CA MET A 152 11.90 -9.11 -13.22
C MET A 152 11.49 -9.40 -14.67
N SER A 153 11.08 -10.62 -15.00
CA SER A 153 10.66 -11.00 -16.36
C SER A 153 9.25 -10.53 -16.68
N LYS A 154 8.85 -10.66 -17.95
CA LYS A 154 7.47 -10.42 -18.39
C LYS A 154 6.45 -11.18 -17.54
N GLU A 155 6.68 -12.48 -17.34
CA GLU A 155 5.81 -13.37 -16.58
C GLU A 155 5.73 -12.96 -15.10
N GLY A 156 6.86 -12.61 -14.48
CA GLY A 156 6.87 -12.10 -13.10
C GLY A 156 6.14 -10.77 -12.98
N GLN A 157 6.35 -9.84 -13.92
CA GLN A 157 5.66 -8.55 -13.93
C GLN A 157 4.16 -8.68 -14.20
N GLU A 158 3.72 -9.67 -15.00
CA GLU A 158 2.30 -10.01 -15.19
C GLU A 158 1.66 -10.49 -13.88
N VAL A 159 2.35 -11.34 -13.11
CA VAL A 159 1.88 -11.76 -11.77
C VAL A 159 1.77 -10.57 -10.82
N VAL A 160 2.75 -9.66 -10.83
CA VAL A 160 2.71 -8.42 -10.03
C VAL A 160 1.51 -7.55 -10.42
N ALA A 161 1.25 -7.41 -11.71
CA ALA A 161 0.20 -6.55 -12.25
C ALA A 161 -1.23 -6.98 -11.89
N GLU A 162 -1.43 -8.22 -11.41
CA GLU A 162 -2.75 -8.69 -10.93
C GLU A 162 -3.26 -7.91 -9.72
N SER A 163 -2.38 -7.31 -8.91
CA SER A 163 -2.77 -6.65 -7.66
C SER A 163 -1.90 -5.45 -7.29
N TYR A 164 -0.81 -5.21 -8.01
CA TYR A 164 0.16 -4.15 -7.78
C TYR A 164 0.55 -3.48 -9.09
N ILE A 165 1.42 -2.49 -9.03
CA ILE A 165 1.91 -1.78 -10.20
C ILE A 165 3.24 -2.41 -10.62
N SER A 166 3.28 -2.95 -11.84
CA SER A 166 4.50 -3.42 -12.50
C SER A 166 5.52 -2.28 -12.62
N ILE A 167 6.80 -2.62 -12.52
CA ILE A 167 7.89 -1.66 -12.69
C ILE A 167 8.39 -1.59 -14.13
N ASP A 168 8.15 -2.64 -14.93
CA ASP A 168 8.50 -2.69 -16.35
C ASP A 168 7.37 -3.32 -17.18
N ASP A 169 6.75 -2.53 -18.04
CA ASP A 169 5.67 -2.99 -18.93
C ASP A 169 6.22 -3.66 -20.20
N ASN A 170 7.54 -3.57 -20.44
CA ASN A 170 8.23 -4.12 -21.60
C ASN A 170 9.31 -5.14 -21.20
N ALA A 171 9.17 -5.74 -20.00
CA ALA A 171 10.11 -6.73 -19.51
C ALA A 171 10.30 -7.87 -20.52
N ALA A 172 11.53 -8.36 -20.64
CA ALA A 172 11.83 -9.50 -21.49
C ALA A 172 11.18 -10.78 -20.93
N PRO A 173 10.76 -11.73 -21.79
CA PRO A 173 10.30 -13.04 -21.33
C PRO A 173 11.36 -13.75 -20.49
N TYR A 174 10.91 -14.54 -19.53
CA TYR A 174 11.75 -15.32 -18.65
C TYR A 174 12.62 -16.30 -19.45
N SER A 175 13.93 -16.25 -19.24
CA SER A 175 14.91 -17.09 -19.92
C SER A 175 15.85 -17.80 -18.95
N GLY A 176 15.33 -18.18 -17.77
CA GLY A 176 16.12 -18.81 -16.72
C GLY A 176 16.57 -20.24 -17.05
N THR A 177 17.52 -20.74 -16.26
CA THR A 177 18.20 -22.03 -16.50
C THR A 177 17.57 -23.20 -15.73
N LYS A 178 16.53 -22.92 -14.94
CA LYS A 178 15.80 -23.88 -14.09
C LYS A 178 16.70 -24.62 -13.07
N PRO A 179 17.54 -23.87 -12.30
CA PRO A 179 18.40 -24.48 -11.30
C PRO A 179 17.58 -25.22 -10.24
N SER A 180 18.12 -26.36 -9.79
CA SER A 180 17.55 -27.09 -8.65
C SER A 180 18.08 -26.55 -7.33
N GLY A 181 17.39 -26.84 -6.23
CA GLY A 181 17.89 -26.58 -4.89
C GLY A 181 16.87 -25.92 -4.00
N LYS A 182 17.34 -25.26 -2.94
CA LYS A 182 16.49 -24.63 -1.94
C LYS A 182 16.95 -23.21 -1.63
N ILE A 183 16.02 -22.27 -1.63
CA ILE A 183 16.20 -20.91 -1.12
C ILE A 183 15.14 -20.61 -0.05
N VAL A 184 15.46 -19.65 0.82
CA VAL A 184 14.52 -19.09 1.81
C VAL A 184 14.29 -17.64 1.44
N VAL A 185 13.03 -17.25 1.31
CA VAL A 185 12.63 -15.86 1.06
C VAL A 185 11.95 -15.36 2.32
N ALA A 186 12.58 -14.39 2.97
CA ALA A 186 12.03 -13.73 4.14
C ALA A 186 11.52 -12.32 3.79
N GLY A 187 10.46 -11.86 4.45
CA GLY A 187 9.98 -10.50 4.21
C GLY A 187 8.79 -10.06 5.04
N SER A 188 8.45 -8.79 4.89
CA SER A 188 7.31 -8.13 5.54
C SER A 188 5.99 -8.78 5.17
N SER A 189 5.08 -8.85 6.13
CA SER A 189 3.64 -9.13 5.91
C SER A 189 3.03 -8.36 4.72
N SER A 190 3.55 -7.17 4.43
CA SER A 190 3.11 -6.31 3.33
C SER A 190 3.36 -6.89 1.94
N VAL A 191 4.40 -7.71 1.77
CA VAL A 191 4.79 -8.30 0.49
C VAL A 191 4.42 -9.78 0.38
N THR A 192 3.94 -10.40 1.46
CA THR A 192 3.54 -11.81 1.47
C THR A 192 2.59 -12.17 0.33
N PRO A 193 1.50 -11.43 0.07
CA PRO A 193 0.55 -11.84 -0.98
C PRO A 193 1.17 -11.91 -2.39
N VAL A 194 2.03 -10.94 -2.75
CA VAL A 194 2.68 -10.95 -4.08
C VAL A 194 3.79 -11.98 -4.15
N LYS A 195 4.55 -12.15 -3.07
CA LYS A 195 5.65 -13.11 -2.96
C LYS A 195 5.14 -14.54 -3.09
N GLU A 196 3.99 -14.88 -2.49
CA GLU A 196 3.34 -16.19 -2.62
C GLU A 196 2.97 -16.48 -4.09
N LYS A 197 2.30 -15.55 -4.75
CA LYS A 197 1.93 -15.70 -6.18
C LYS A 197 3.15 -15.83 -7.09
N LEU A 198 4.18 -15.00 -6.89
CA LEU A 198 5.43 -15.06 -7.65
C LEU A 198 6.14 -16.40 -7.45
N ARG A 199 6.16 -16.91 -6.21
CA ARG A 199 6.69 -18.22 -5.88
C ARG A 199 5.92 -19.33 -6.59
N GLU A 200 4.59 -19.32 -6.53
CA GLU A 200 3.75 -20.31 -7.20
C GLU A 200 4.02 -20.35 -8.70
N ALA A 201 3.93 -19.20 -9.38
CA ALA A 201 4.18 -19.09 -10.81
C ALA A 201 5.60 -19.53 -11.21
N TYR A 202 6.61 -19.21 -10.39
CA TYR A 202 7.98 -19.66 -10.63
C TYR A 202 8.12 -21.19 -10.52
N LEU A 203 7.50 -21.80 -9.51
CA LEU A 203 7.59 -23.25 -9.26
C LEU A 203 6.85 -24.08 -10.30
N GLU A 204 5.81 -23.53 -10.95
CA GLU A 204 5.17 -24.17 -12.10
C GLU A 204 6.15 -24.35 -13.27
N ILE A 205 7.04 -23.37 -13.49
CA ILE A 205 8.03 -23.40 -14.57
C ILE A 205 9.31 -24.15 -14.17
N ASN A 206 9.65 -24.11 -12.87
CA ASN A 206 10.90 -24.61 -12.29
C ASN A 206 10.63 -25.63 -11.16
N PRO A 207 10.09 -26.83 -11.49
CA PRO A 207 9.61 -27.78 -10.48
C PRO A 207 10.71 -28.41 -9.61
N ASN A 208 11.98 -28.26 -10.00
CA ASN A 208 13.13 -28.76 -9.24
C ASN A 208 13.62 -27.78 -8.16
N ALA A 209 13.05 -26.57 -8.12
CA ALA A 209 13.35 -25.59 -7.09
C ALA A 209 12.47 -25.82 -5.86
N THR A 210 12.97 -25.39 -4.70
CA THR A 210 12.21 -25.29 -3.45
C THR A 210 12.40 -23.89 -2.89
N ILE A 211 11.29 -23.17 -2.73
CA ILE A 211 11.29 -21.85 -2.11
C ILE A 211 10.54 -21.97 -0.79
N GLU A 212 11.22 -21.73 0.32
CA GLU A 212 10.59 -21.63 1.64
C GLU A 212 10.28 -20.18 1.96
N ASP A 213 9.07 -19.96 2.46
CA ASP A 213 8.64 -18.65 2.93
C ASP A 213 8.87 -18.53 4.44
N GLN A 214 9.54 -17.46 4.85
CA GLN A 214 9.65 -17.06 6.24
C GLN A 214 9.10 -15.65 6.43
N GLN A 215 8.04 -15.50 7.23
CA GLN A 215 7.59 -14.17 7.61
C GLN A 215 8.55 -13.56 8.63
N SER A 216 8.93 -12.30 8.41
CA SER A 216 9.71 -11.50 9.35
C SER A 216 9.07 -10.11 9.42
N ASP A 217 8.39 -9.82 10.54
CA ASP A 217 7.85 -8.50 10.86
C ASP A 217 8.74 -7.79 11.88
#